data_AF-T1A9A0-F1
#
_entry.id   AF-T1A9A0-F1
#
_cell.length_a   1.000
_cell.length_b   1.000
_cell.length_c   1.000
_cell.angle_alpha   90.00
_cell.angle_beta   90.00
_cell.angle_gamma   90.00
#
_symmetry.space_group_name_H-M   'P 1'
#
loop_
_entity.id
_entity.type
_entity.pdbx_description
1 polymer ?
#
loop_
_entity_poly.entity_id
_entity_poly.type
_entity_poly.pdbx_seq_one_letter_code
_entity_poly.pdbx_strand_id
1 'polypeptide(L)'
;MRQNHILNALSPEVLARLAPHLELIPLTLGAVVYEADAAMTHVFSPTDSIVSLLYVMENGASAEISVVGNEGLVGVSLFLGGESTPSRAVVQS
;
A
#
# COMPACT_ATOMS: atom_id res chain seq x y z
N MET A 1 -13.92 0.81 -7.36
CA MET A 1 -12.74 0.27 -8.08
C MET A 1 -12.02 1.34 -8.92
N ARG A 2 -12.68 2.16 -9.76
CA ARG A 2 -12.02 3.17 -10.64
C ARG A 2 -11.60 4.48 -9.97
N GLN A 3 -11.13 4.42 -8.72
CA GLN A 3 -10.66 5.62 -8.01
C GLN A 3 -9.13 5.69 -7.91
N ASN A 4 -8.42 4.57 -8.10
CA ASN A 4 -6.96 4.54 -8.17
C ASN A 4 -6.47 4.80 -9.61
N HIS A 5 -5.52 5.72 -9.80
CA HIS A 5 -5.02 6.14 -11.11
C HIS A 5 -4.23 5.05 -11.83
N ILE A 6 -3.49 4.21 -11.09
CA ILE A 6 -2.72 3.11 -11.68
C ILE A 6 -3.68 2.07 -12.27
N LEU A 7 -4.70 1.67 -11.51
CA LEU A 7 -5.72 0.74 -12.01
C LEU A 7 -6.49 1.31 -13.21
N ASN A 8 -6.71 2.63 -13.24
CA ASN A 8 -7.36 3.31 -14.36
C ASN A 8 -6.49 3.42 -15.63
N ALA A 9 -5.17 3.37 -15.49
CA ALA A 9 -4.23 3.43 -16.62
C ALA A 9 -4.02 2.07 -17.31
N LEU A 10 -4.50 0.98 -16.71
CA LEU A 10 -4.37 -0.37 -17.27
C LEU A 10 -5.29 -0.55 -18.49
N SER A 11 -4.82 -1.34 -19.46
CA SER A 11 -5.67 -1.74 -20.57
C SER A 11 -6.86 -2.58 -20.05
N PRO A 12 -8.01 -2.57 -20.75
CA PRO A 12 -9.18 -3.36 -20.33
C PRO A 12 -8.86 -4.86 -20.14
N GLU A 13 -7.97 -5.42 -20.95
CA GLU A 13 -7.54 -6.82 -20.86
C GLU A 13 -6.75 -7.10 -19.57
N VAL A 14 -5.80 -6.23 -19.22
CA VAL A 14 -5.01 -6.37 -17.99
C VAL A 14 -5.89 -6.18 -16.76
N LEU A 15 -6.79 -5.19 -16.80
CA LEU A 15 -7.75 -4.96 -15.71
C LEU A 15 -8.69 -6.17 -15.53
N ALA A 16 -9.18 -6.76 -16.62
CA ALA A 16 -10.03 -7.95 -16.56
C ALA A 16 -9.31 -9.17 -15.95
N ARG A 17 -8.00 -9.31 -16.19
CA ARG A 17 -7.17 -10.35 -15.56
C ARG A 17 -6.92 -10.10 -14.07
N LEU A 18 -6.80 -8.84 -13.67
CA LEU A 18 -6.58 -8.48 -12.26
C LEU A 18 -7.87 -8.49 -11.43
N ALA A 19 -9.01 -8.16 -12.05
CA ALA A 19 -10.29 -8.01 -11.35
C ALA A 19 -10.66 -9.18 -10.41
N PRO A 20 -10.44 -10.47 -10.75
CA PRO A 20 -10.73 -11.59 -9.84
C PRO A 20 -9.85 -11.65 -8.60
N HIS A 21 -8.69 -10.96 -8.62
CA HIS A 21 -7.72 -10.91 -7.52
C HIS A 21 -7.81 -9.60 -6.72
N LEU A 22 -8.67 -8.67 -7.13
CA LEU A 22 -8.88 -7.39 -6.44
C LEU A 22 -10.00 -7.52 -5.44
N GLU A 23 -9.69 -7.26 -4.17
CA GLU A 23 -10.66 -7.17 -3.10
C GLU A 23 -10.72 -5.72 -2.60
N LEU A 24 -11.94 -5.19 -2.45
CA LEU A 24 -12.15 -3.89 -1.84
C LEU A 24 -12.29 -4.07 -0.33
N ILE A 25 -11.32 -3.56 0.42
CA ILE A 25 -11.32 -3.61 1.88
C ILE A 25 -11.39 -2.19 2.47
N PRO A 26 -12.02 -2.00 3.64
CA PRO A 26 -12.01 -0.72 4.32
C PRO A 26 -10.64 -0.43 4.95
N LEU A 27 -10.06 0.72 4.63
CA LEU A 27 -8.86 1.26 5.28
C LEU A 27 -9.28 2.28 6.34
N THR A 28 -9.32 1.84 7.60
CA THR A 28 -9.76 2.70 8.72
C THR A 28 -8.65 3.67 9.12
N LEU A 29 -8.99 4.93 9.41
CA LEU A 29 -8.04 5.93 9.90
C LEU A 29 -7.24 5.40 11.09
N GLY A 30 -5.91 5.54 11.03
CA GLY A 30 -4.98 5.05 12.04
C GLY A 30 -4.69 3.54 11.99
N ALA A 31 -5.33 2.78 11.09
CA ALA A 31 -5.04 1.38 10.91
C ALA A 31 -3.65 1.17 10.30
N VAL A 32 -2.98 0.12 10.76
CA VAL A 32 -1.69 -0.30 10.24
C VAL A 32 -1.93 -1.30 9.12
N VAL A 33 -1.51 -0.96 7.91
CA VAL A 33 -1.65 -1.79 6.72
C VAL A 33 -0.63 -2.92 6.72
N TYR A 34 0.60 -2.62 7.16
CA TYR A 34 1.63 -3.61 7.48
C TYR A 34 2.64 -3.04 8.47
N GLU A 35 3.27 -3.93 9.23
CA GLU A 35 4.34 -3.61 10.18
C GLU A 35 5.72 -3.69 9.55
N ALA A 36 6.68 -2.96 10.13
CA ALA A 36 8.09 -3.15 9.80
C ALA A 36 8.50 -4.61 10.05
N ASP A 37 9.34 -5.13 9.15
CA ASP A 37 9.87 -6.50 9.16
C ASP A 37 8.82 -7.63 9.05
N ALA A 38 7.53 -7.30 8.91
CA ALA A 38 6.50 -8.28 8.63
C ALA A 38 6.58 -8.74 7.16
N ALA A 39 6.38 -10.03 6.95
CA ALA A 39 6.21 -10.58 5.62
C ALA A 39 4.95 -9.98 5.00
N MET A 40 5.13 -9.15 3.98
CA MET A 40 4.01 -8.59 3.25
C MET A 40 3.45 -9.67 2.32
N THR A 41 2.12 -9.74 2.18
CA THR A 41 1.45 -10.76 1.34
C THR A 41 0.57 -10.15 0.27
N HIS A 42 0.23 -8.87 0.42
CA HIS A 42 -0.71 -8.15 -0.43
C HIS A 42 -0.16 -6.78 -0.78
N VAL A 43 -0.61 -6.26 -1.91
CA VAL A 43 -0.35 -4.91 -2.38
C VAL A 43 -1.65 -4.14 -2.32
N PHE A 44 -1.58 -2.92 -1.80
CA PHE A 44 -2.76 -2.09 -1.58
C PHE A 44 -2.76 -0.93 -2.56
N SER A 45 -3.91 -0.70 -3.19
CA SER A 45 -4.17 0.44 -4.08
C SER A 45 -5.16 1.36 -3.40
N PRO A 46 -4.73 2.42 -2.68
CA PRO A 46 -5.66 3.34 -2.04
C PRO A 46 -6.64 3.90 -3.07
N THR A 47 -7.92 4.00 -2.71
CA THR A 47 -8.98 4.50 -3.58
C THR A 47 -9.50 5.85 -3.13
N ASP A 48 -9.62 6.02 -1.83
CA ASP A 48 -10.24 7.16 -1.15
C ASP A 48 -9.52 7.50 0.16
N SER A 49 -8.31 6.96 0.35
CA SER A 49 -7.50 7.12 1.55
C SER A 49 -6.07 7.54 1.23
N ILE A 50 -5.39 8.06 2.25
CA ILE A 50 -3.95 8.37 2.21
C ILE A 50 -3.23 7.43 3.18
N VAL A 51 -2.15 6.79 2.73
CA VAL A 51 -1.32 5.90 3.56
C VAL A 51 0.09 6.47 3.68
N SER A 52 0.55 6.71 4.91
CA SER A 52 1.94 7.13 5.17
C SER A 52 2.84 5.93 5.43
N LEU A 53 4.04 5.99 4.86
CA LEU A 53 5.14 5.06 5.10
C LEU A 53 6.08 5.66 6.13
N LEU A 54 6.21 5.00 7.27
CA LEU A 54 7.00 5.44 8.41
C LEU A 54 8.22 4.53 8.58
N TYR A 55 9.44 5.05 8.50
CA TYR A 55 10.66 4.31 8.85
C TYR A 55 10.68 4.10 10.35
N VAL A 56 10.89 2.86 10.82
CA VAL A 56 11.08 2.58 12.25
C VAL A 56 12.58 2.60 12.56
N MET A 57 12.98 3.49 13.46
CA MET A 57 14.36 3.62 13.94
C MET A 57 14.65 2.59 15.04
N GLU A 58 15.93 2.30 15.29
CA GLU A 58 16.36 1.33 16.33
C GLU A 58 15.84 1.67 17.74
N ASN A 59 15.62 2.96 18.03
CA ASN A 59 15.08 3.43 19.31
C ASN A 59 13.54 3.36 19.41
N GLY A 60 12.87 2.80 18.40
CA GLY A 60 11.41 2.70 18.33
C GLY A 60 10.69 3.97 17.89
N ALA A 61 11.41 5.07 17.65
CA ALA A 61 10.84 6.26 17.01
C ALA A 61 10.56 5.98 15.53
N SER A 62 9.64 6.74 14.95
CA SER A 62 9.33 6.63 13.52
C SER A 62 9.41 7.96 12.80
N ALA A 63 9.95 7.97 11.59
CA ALA A 63 9.96 9.14 10.71
C ALA A 63 9.15 8.87 9.43
N GLU A 64 8.33 9.82 9.02
CA GLU A 64 7.64 9.72 7.72
C GLU A 64 8.65 9.81 6.59
N ILE A 65 8.58 8.86 5.66
CA ILE A 65 9.44 8.79 4.49
C ILE A 65 8.67 9.21 3.24
N SER A 66 7.40 8.79 3.16
CA SER A 66 6.59 8.96 1.97
C SER A 66 5.10 8.81 2.28
N VAL A 67 4.27 9.26 1.35
CA VAL A 67 2.81 9.22 1.40
C VAL A 67 2.31 8.64 0.08
N VAL A 68 1.31 7.77 0.16
CA VAL A 68 0.69 7.11 -0.99
C VAL A 68 -0.81 7.35 -0.97
N GLY A 69 -1.32 8.09 -1.96
CA GLY A 69 -2.74 8.30 -2.20
C GLY A 69 -3.29 7.40 -3.31
N ASN A 70 -4.36 7.86 -3.95
CA ASN A 70 -5.01 7.13 -5.03
C ASN A 70 -4.19 7.10 -6.33
N GLU A 71 -3.07 7.79 -6.38
CA GLU A 71 -2.11 7.79 -7.48
C GLU A 71 -1.07 6.66 -7.40
N GLY A 72 -0.99 5.95 -6.27
CA GLY A 72 0.11 5.02 -6.00
C GLY A 72 -0.32 3.62 -5.54
N LEU A 73 0.69 2.84 -5.17
CA LEU A 73 0.59 1.49 -4.60
C LEU A 73 1.45 1.38 -3.35
N VAL A 74 0.94 0.65 -2.36
CA VAL A 74 1.62 0.32 -1.11
C VAL A 74 2.05 -1.15 -1.17
N GLY A 75 3.32 -1.44 -0.84
CA GLY A 75 3.86 -2.81 -0.82
C GLY A 75 4.57 -3.28 -2.08
N VAL A 76 5.02 -2.35 -2.94
CA VAL A 76 5.76 -2.67 -4.17
C VAL A 76 7.09 -3.39 -3.90
N SER A 77 7.66 -3.27 -2.69
CA SER A 77 8.83 -4.01 -2.23
C SER A 77 8.71 -5.53 -2.43
N LEU A 78 7.50 -6.09 -2.35
CA LEU A 78 7.24 -7.50 -2.64
C LEU A 78 7.65 -7.91 -4.05
N PHE A 79 7.45 -7.02 -5.03
CA PHE A 79 7.83 -7.29 -6.42
C PHE A 79 9.32 -7.11 -6.68
N LEU A 80 10.02 -6.37 -5.81
CA LEU A 80 11.44 -6.04 -5.96
C LEU A 80 12.37 -7.06 -5.26
N GLY A 81 11.82 -8.17 -4.76
CA GLY A 81 12.58 -9.25 -4.12
C GLY A 81 12.96 -8.98 -2.66
N GLY A 82 12.38 -7.95 -2.03
CA GLY A 82 12.46 -7.74 -0.59
C GLY A 82 11.36 -8.51 0.12
N GLU A 83 11.72 -9.41 1.03
CA GLU A 83 10.73 -10.18 1.82
C GLU A 83 10.04 -9.32 2.88
N SER A 84 10.68 -8.23 3.31
CA SER A 84 10.17 -7.28 4.29
C SER A 84 10.69 -5.86 4.02
N THR A 85 10.18 -4.89 4.78
CA THR A 85 10.69 -3.50 4.76
C THR A 85 10.85 -3.00 6.19
N PRO A 86 11.84 -2.11 6.47
CA PRO A 86 11.97 -1.46 7.78
C PRO A 86 10.94 -0.33 7.98
N SER A 87 9.94 -0.23 7.10
CA SER A 87 8.86 0.75 7.17
C SER A 87 7.57 0.12 7.67
N ARG A 88 6.74 0.93 8.31
CA ARG A 88 5.36 0.63 8.68
C ARG A 88 4.43 1.49 7.83
N ALA A 89 3.33 0.93 7.33
CA ALA A 89 2.32 1.69 6.60
C ALA A 89 1.09 1.95 7.47
N VAL A 90 0.68 3.22 7.58
CA VAL A 90 -0.45 3.64 8.42
C VAL A 90 -1.41 4.52 7.62
N VAL A 91 -2.70 4.26 7.75
CA VAL A 91 -3.77 5.08 7.14
C VAL A 91 -3.86 6.43 7.86
N GLN A 92 -3.75 7.53 7.13
CA GLN A 92 -3.72 8.90 7.66
C GLN A 92 -4.98 9.73 7.34
N SER A 93 -5.68 9.42 6.26
CA SER A 93 -6.92 10.10 5.86
C SER A 93 -7.80 9.19 5.03
#